data_AF-A0A4Q7UCY1-F1
#
_entry.id   AF-A0A4Q7UCY1-F1
#
_cell.length_a   1.000
_cell.length_b   1.000
_cell.length_c   1.000
_cell.angle_alpha   90.00
_cell.angle_beta   90.00
_cell.angle_gamma   90.00
#
_symmetry.space_group_name_H-M   'P 1'
#
loop_
_entity.id
_entity.type
_entity.pdbx_description
1 polymer ?
#
loop_
_entity_poly.entity_id
_entity_poly.type
_entity_poly.pdbx_seq_one_letter_code
_entity_poly.pdbx_strand_id
1 'polypeptide(L)'
;MLRYQIHFEKELPAEALRRFLSEDYGISPHAVYIGRIEDRAIDDPRPVAMLNPPDEDEEFGWILTGDTELADATGQGERELAATLARTFGVRALVDDGGIYPDRWVLVSTDGSSGRVLTDEDAAADGHLRVVHALEPITGEPQLAVVPPPDWARDW
;
A
#
# COMPACT_ATOMS: atom_id res chain seq x y z
N MET A 1 -0.36 4.51 17.23
CA MET A 1 -1.58 4.44 16.41
C MET A 1 -1.13 4.01 15.02
N LEU A 2 -1.87 3.12 14.34
CA LEU A 2 -1.58 2.78 12.95
C LEU A 2 -1.69 4.06 12.11
N ARG A 3 -0.68 4.33 11.29
CA ARG A 3 -0.61 5.52 10.42
C ARG A 3 -0.49 5.17 8.95
N TYR A 4 0.04 3.98 8.67
CA TYR A 4 0.19 3.47 7.33
C TYR A 4 -0.42 2.09 7.21
N GLN A 5 -1.14 1.88 6.12
CA GLN A 5 -1.58 0.60 5.60
C GLN A 5 -1.48 0.66 4.07
N ILE A 6 -0.38 0.13 3.52
CA ILE A 6 -0.09 0.13 2.09
C ILE A 6 -0.15 -1.29 1.57
N HIS A 7 -0.98 -1.52 0.57
CA HIS A 7 -1.19 -2.81 -0.07
C HIS A 7 -0.34 -2.90 -1.34
N PHE A 8 0.48 -3.93 -1.49
CA PHE A 8 1.38 -4.12 -2.63
C PHE A 8 0.96 -5.29 -3.48
N GLU A 9 1.16 -5.14 -4.79
CA GLU A 9 0.88 -6.20 -5.75
C GLU A 9 1.78 -7.43 -5.56
N LYS A 10 3.00 -7.18 -5.06
CA LYS A 10 4.08 -8.18 -4.96
C LYS A 10 4.86 -7.97 -3.69
N GLU A 11 5.57 -9.02 -3.28
CA GLU A 11 6.53 -8.95 -2.19
C GLU A 11 7.56 -7.84 -2.43
N LEU A 12 7.79 -7.02 -1.41
CA LEU A 12 8.98 -6.18 -1.34
C LEU A 12 10.14 -7.03 -0.81
N PRO A 13 11.27 -7.16 -1.54
CA PRO A 13 12.37 -8.00 -1.08
C PRO A 13 12.84 -7.59 0.33
N ALA A 14 12.68 -8.49 1.31
CA ALA A 14 12.83 -8.19 2.74
C ALA A 14 14.10 -7.42 3.11
N GLU A 15 15.26 -7.90 2.66
CA GLU A 15 16.55 -7.28 2.94
C GLU A 15 16.71 -5.92 2.24
N ALA A 16 16.12 -5.76 1.05
CA ALA A 16 16.14 -4.49 0.33
C ALA A 16 15.22 -3.46 0.99
N LEU A 17 14.05 -3.87 1.50
CA LEU A 17 13.15 -3.02 2.28
C LEU A 17 13.81 -2.56 3.58
N ARG A 18 14.41 -3.48 4.34
CA ARG A 18 15.17 -3.17 5.56
C ARG A 18 16.28 -2.17 5.31
N ARG A 19 17.06 -2.43 4.26
CA ARG A 19 18.16 -1.56 3.85
C ARG A 19 17.63 -0.17 3.46
N PHE A 20 16.60 -0.11 2.62
CA PHE A 20 15.98 1.14 2.20
C PHE A 20 15.51 1.98 3.40
N LEU A 21 14.75 1.37 4.32
CA LEU A 21 14.26 2.08 5.52
C LEU A 21 15.39 2.54 6.46
N SER A 22 16.48 1.76 6.53
CA SER A 22 17.65 2.12 7.32
C SER A 22 18.50 3.22 6.70
N GLU A 23 18.75 3.17 5.40
CA GLU A 23 19.62 4.13 4.70
C GLU A 23 18.91 5.48 4.52
N ASP A 24 17.63 5.48 4.16
CA ASP A 24 16.91 6.69 3.78
C ASP A 24 16.19 7.36 4.96
N TYR A 25 15.81 6.58 5.99
CA TYR A 25 15.00 7.08 7.12
C TYR A 25 15.60 6.75 8.50
N GLY A 26 16.76 6.10 8.56
CA GLY A 26 17.43 5.78 9.83
C GLY A 26 16.71 4.75 10.69
N ILE A 27 15.76 4.00 10.12
CA ILE A 27 15.01 2.98 10.84
C ILE A 27 15.88 1.73 10.98
N SER A 28 16.06 1.25 12.22
CA SER A 28 16.83 0.04 12.46
C SER A 28 16.26 -1.14 11.64
N PRO A 29 17.10 -1.91 10.92
CA PRO A 29 16.65 -3.13 10.22
C PRO A 29 15.92 -4.12 11.14
N HIS A 30 16.26 -4.15 12.43
CA HIS A 30 15.62 -4.99 13.44
C HIS A 30 14.23 -4.48 13.87
N ALA A 31 13.90 -3.22 13.58
CA ALA A 31 12.58 -2.65 13.80
C ALA A 31 11.62 -2.92 12.63
N VAL A 32 12.08 -3.59 11.57
CA VAL A 32 11.28 -3.97 10.41
C VAL A 32 11.01 -5.48 10.44
N TYR A 33 9.77 -5.84 10.71
CA TYR A 33 9.33 -7.23 10.74
C TYR A 33 8.73 -7.65 9.39
N ILE A 34 9.05 -8.86 8.95
CA ILE A 34 8.51 -9.45 7.73
C ILE A 34 7.92 -10.80 8.12
N GLY A 35 6.64 -10.99 7.89
CA GLY A 35 5.89 -12.17 8.34
C GLY A 35 4.56 -11.80 8.95
N ARG A 36 3.83 -12.82 9.39
CA ARG A 36 2.51 -12.66 10.02
C ARG A 36 2.65 -12.30 11.50
N ILE A 37 1.77 -11.43 12.00
CA ILE A 37 1.83 -10.98 13.40
C ILE A 37 1.66 -12.14 14.39
N GLU A 38 0.93 -13.18 14.01
CA GLU A 38 0.68 -14.38 14.79
C GLU A 38 1.95 -15.23 15.01
N ASP A 39 2.90 -15.15 14.07
CA ASP A 39 4.16 -15.91 14.13
C ASP A 39 5.23 -15.21 14.99
N ARG A 40 4.93 -13.99 15.46
CA ARG A 40 5.87 -13.15 16.20
C ARG A 40 5.89 -13.52 17.69
N ALA A 41 7.08 -13.58 18.29
CA ALA A 41 7.18 -13.88 19.70
C ALA A 41 6.55 -12.74 20.53
N ILE A 42 5.80 -13.10 21.57
CA ILE A 42 5.11 -12.13 22.45
C ILE A 42 6.08 -11.12 23.06
N ASP A 43 7.30 -11.56 23.36
CA ASP A 43 8.33 -10.76 24.01
C ASP A 43 9.19 -9.93 23.02
N ASP A 44 8.96 -10.07 21.70
CA ASP A 44 9.71 -9.27 20.73
C ASP A 44 9.35 -7.79 20.86
N PRO A 45 10.32 -6.86 20.70
CA PRO A 45 10.05 -5.44 20.61
C PRO A 45 9.12 -5.15 19.43
N ARG A 46 8.06 -4.34 19.66
CA ARG A 46 7.09 -3.96 18.64
C ARG A 46 7.81 -3.35 17.41
N PRO A 47 7.53 -3.82 16.19
CA PRO A 47 8.15 -3.27 15.00
C PRO A 47 7.62 -1.86 14.70
N VAL A 48 8.45 -1.07 14.06
CA VAL A 48 8.11 0.25 13.49
C VAL A 48 7.38 0.09 12.16
N ALA A 49 7.82 -0.89 11.35
CA ALA A 49 7.21 -1.27 10.10
C ALA A 49 7.06 -2.79 10.02
N MET A 50 5.92 -3.25 9.50
CA MET A 50 5.63 -4.66 9.36
C MET A 50 5.05 -4.96 7.98
N LEU A 51 5.74 -5.82 7.21
CA LEU A 51 5.28 -6.33 5.92
C LEU A 51 4.71 -7.74 6.11
N ASN A 52 3.39 -7.86 5.93
CA ASN A 52 2.67 -9.12 6.06
C ASN A 52 2.48 -9.76 4.69
N PRO A 53 2.72 -11.08 4.54
CA PRO A 53 2.35 -11.81 3.34
C PRO A 53 0.82 -11.98 3.26
N PRO A 54 0.27 -12.16 2.04
CA PRO A 54 -1.15 -12.44 1.88
C PRO A 54 -1.54 -13.81 2.48
N ASP A 55 -2.83 -13.98 2.76
CA ASP A 55 -3.39 -15.27 3.17
C ASP A 55 -3.68 -16.17 1.96
N GLU A 56 -4.06 -15.59 0.83
CA GLU A 56 -4.37 -16.26 -0.44
C GLU A 56 -3.63 -15.62 -1.63
N ASP A 57 -3.95 -16.03 -2.86
CA ASP A 57 -3.38 -15.44 -4.08
C ASP A 57 -4.14 -14.15 -4.45
N GLU A 58 -3.95 -13.13 -3.62
CA GLU A 58 -4.61 -11.82 -3.76
C GLU A 58 -3.77 -10.86 -4.62
N GLU A 59 -4.42 -10.08 -5.50
CA GLU A 59 -3.70 -9.15 -6.39
C GLU A 59 -2.89 -8.12 -5.60
N PHE A 60 -3.43 -7.52 -4.53
CA PHE A 60 -2.75 -6.54 -3.67
C PHE A 60 -2.69 -6.98 -2.20
N GLY A 61 -2.33 -8.23 -1.95
CA GLY A 61 -2.39 -8.81 -0.59
C GLY A 61 -1.14 -8.65 0.27
N TRP A 62 -0.03 -8.08 -0.23
CA TRP A 62 1.14 -7.78 0.60
C TRP A 62 0.93 -6.49 1.37
N ILE A 63 0.84 -6.53 2.70
CA ILE A 63 0.43 -5.36 3.49
C ILE A 63 1.60 -4.83 4.32
N LEU A 64 2.07 -3.63 3.98
CA LEU A 64 2.95 -2.85 4.85
C LEU A 64 2.12 -2.01 5.82
N THR A 65 2.28 -2.31 7.10
CA THR A 65 1.74 -1.51 8.20
C THR A 65 2.84 -0.72 8.87
N GLY A 66 2.53 0.49 9.31
CA GLY A 66 3.47 1.35 9.99
C GLY A 66 2.76 2.28 10.94
N ASP A 67 3.45 2.66 12.00
CA ASP A 67 2.88 3.48 13.06
C ASP A 67 3.38 4.94 12.99
N THR A 68 3.15 5.70 14.07
CA THR A 68 3.65 7.07 14.20
C THR A 68 5.17 7.16 14.09
N GLU A 69 5.94 6.17 14.56
CA GLU A 69 7.41 6.22 14.47
C GLU A 69 7.88 6.10 13.01
N LEU A 70 7.23 5.26 12.21
CA LEU A 70 7.47 5.23 10.75
C LEU A 70 7.09 6.58 10.13
N ALA A 71 5.99 7.18 10.57
CA ALA A 71 5.51 8.43 10.00
C ALA A 71 6.42 9.62 10.32
N ASP A 72 6.90 9.69 11.56
CA ASP A 72 7.82 10.73 12.00
C ASP A 72 9.20 10.57 11.34
N ALA A 73 9.67 9.33 11.11
CA ALA A 73 10.94 9.06 10.46
C ALA A 73 10.93 9.40 8.96
N THR A 74 9.83 9.10 8.26
CA THR A 74 9.72 9.41 6.82
C THR A 74 9.31 10.85 6.55
N GLY A 75 8.54 11.46 7.45
CA GLY A 75 7.91 12.77 7.25
C GLY A 75 6.90 12.80 6.10
N GLN A 76 6.45 11.63 5.63
CA GLN A 76 5.63 11.46 4.42
C GLN A 76 4.18 11.10 4.76
N GLY A 77 3.24 11.47 3.89
CA GLY A 77 1.90 10.87 3.89
C GLY A 77 1.93 9.41 3.40
N GLU A 78 0.86 8.65 3.64
CA GLU A 78 0.76 7.23 3.23
C GLU A 78 0.96 7.06 1.72
N ARG A 79 0.28 7.89 0.92
CA ARG A 79 0.42 7.93 -0.54
C ARG A 79 1.84 8.30 -0.99
N GLU A 80 2.52 9.18 -0.27
CA GLU A 80 3.88 9.62 -0.63
C GLU A 80 4.90 8.51 -0.35
N LEU A 81 4.76 7.81 0.78
CA LEU A 81 5.55 6.64 1.09
C LEU A 81 5.29 5.50 0.09
N ALA A 82 4.02 5.24 -0.24
CA ALA A 82 3.65 4.26 -1.26
C ALA A 82 4.27 4.59 -2.62
N ALA A 83 4.21 5.85 -3.08
CA ALA A 83 4.85 6.28 -4.32
C ALA A 83 6.38 6.15 -4.31
N THR A 84 7.01 6.32 -3.14
CA THR A 84 8.45 6.13 -3.00
C THR A 84 8.80 4.65 -3.09
N LEU A 85 8.11 3.79 -2.35
CA LEU A 85 8.31 2.34 -2.37
C LEU A 85 7.99 1.72 -3.74
N ALA A 86 6.89 2.13 -4.38
CA ALA A 86 6.49 1.67 -5.71
C ALA A 86 7.60 1.92 -6.75
N ARG A 87 8.19 3.12 -6.74
CA ARG A 87 9.33 3.49 -7.61
C ARG A 87 10.59 2.71 -7.29
N THR A 88 10.92 2.58 -6.02
CA THR A 88 12.13 1.90 -5.56
C THR A 88 12.12 0.41 -5.91
N PHE A 89 10.97 -0.25 -5.74
CA PHE A 89 10.84 -1.69 -5.88
C PHE A 89 10.21 -2.13 -7.20
N GLY A 90 9.72 -1.20 -8.03
CA GLY A 90 9.08 -1.52 -9.31
C GLY A 90 7.79 -2.31 -9.12
N VAL A 91 6.99 -1.95 -8.12
CA VAL A 91 5.72 -2.60 -7.78
C VAL A 91 4.57 -1.60 -7.80
N ARG A 92 3.34 -2.09 -8.02
CA ARG A 92 2.13 -1.30 -7.84
C ARG A 92 1.68 -1.36 -6.38
N ALA A 93 1.01 -0.32 -5.92
CA ALA A 93 0.45 -0.27 -4.57
C ALA A 93 -0.94 0.35 -4.53
N LEU A 94 -1.76 -0.06 -3.56
CA LEU A 94 -3.03 0.57 -3.20
C LEU A 94 -2.90 1.19 -1.81
N VAL A 95 -3.48 2.38 -1.66
CA VAL A 95 -3.65 3.08 -0.39
C VAL A 95 -5.09 3.57 -0.28
N ASP A 96 -5.56 3.74 0.96
CA ASP A 96 -6.90 4.27 1.22
C ASP A 96 -7.04 5.67 0.58
N ASP A 97 -8.16 5.92 -0.08
CA ASP A 97 -8.42 7.22 -0.71
C ASP A 97 -8.99 8.26 0.27
N GLY A 98 -9.23 7.87 1.52
CA GLY A 98 -9.82 8.68 2.59
C GLY A 98 -11.33 8.85 2.48
N GLY A 99 -11.97 8.13 1.55
CA GLY A 99 -13.39 8.18 1.27
C GLY A 99 -14.23 7.30 2.19
N ILE A 100 -15.55 7.36 1.96
CA ILE A 100 -16.53 6.51 2.65
C ILE A 100 -16.85 5.23 1.87
N TYR A 101 -16.32 5.09 0.66
CA TYR A 101 -16.63 4.01 -0.27
C TYR A 101 -15.53 2.94 -0.16
N PRO A 102 -15.84 1.73 0.33
CA PRO A 102 -14.83 0.71 0.65
C PRO A 102 -14.16 0.11 -0.60
N ASP A 103 -14.80 0.25 -1.76
CA ASP A 103 -14.32 -0.19 -3.08
C ASP A 103 -13.44 0.87 -3.77
N ARG A 104 -13.23 2.05 -3.15
CA ARG A 104 -12.49 3.16 -3.74
C ARG A 104 -11.11 3.29 -3.11
N TRP A 105 -10.09 3.28 -3.97
CA TRP A 105 -8.70 3.27 -3.56
C TRP A 105 -7.87 4.22 -4.42
N VAL A 106 -6.68 4.58 -3.96
CA VAL A 106 -5.66 5.22 -4.81
C VAL A 106 -4.66 4.16 -5.25
N LEU A 107 -4.62 3.93 -6.56
CA LEU A 107 -3.56 3.14 -7.19
C LEU A 107 -2.32 4.01 -7.38
N VAL A 108 -1.19 3.49 -6.96
CA VAL A 108 0.15 4.02 -7.17
C VAL A 108 0.89 3.08 -8.12
N SER A 109 1.23 3.57 -9.30
CA SER A 109 1.95 2.81 -10.31
C SER A 109 3.45 2.73 -10.00
N THR A 110 4.15 1.86 -10.73
CA THR A 110 5.59 1.62 -10.57
C THR A 110 6.45 2.87 -10.84
N ASP A 111 5.93 3.86 -11.57
CA ASP A 111 6.61 5.14 -11.81
C ASP A 111 6.29 6.22 -10.76
N GLY A 112 5.45 5.89 -9.77
CA GLY A 112 4.98 6.77 -8.71
C GLY A 112 3.81 7.67 -9.09
N SER A 113 3.35 7.63 -10.35
CA SER A 113 2.08 8.25 -10.73
C SER A 113 0.93 7.55 -10.03
N SER A 114 -0.15 8.28 -9.76
CA SER A 114 -1.27 7.73 -8.99
C SER A 114 -2.59 8.38 -9.35
N GLY A 115 -3.67 7.63 -9.16
CA GLY A 115 -5.04 8.08 -9.37
C GLY A 115 -6.04 7.14 -8.72
N ARG A 116 -7.28 7.60 -8.62
CA ARG A 116 -8.35 6.83 -7.99
C ARG A 116 -8.79 5.67 -8.87
N VAL A 117 -9.05 4.54 -8.25
CA VAL A 117 -9.53 3.31 -8.88
C VAL A 117 -10.72 2.75 -8.10
N LEU A 118 -11.54 1.95 -8.79
CA LEU A 118 -12.49 1.07 -8.14
C LEU A 118 -11.99 -0.36 -8.15
N THR A 119 -12.16 -1.02 -7.02
CA THR A 119 -11.96 -2.46 -6.86
C THR A 119 -13.25 -3.23 -7.09
N ASP A 120 -13.12 -4.52 -7.35
CA ASP A 120 -14.24 -5.44 -7.48
C ASP A 120 -14.96 -5.57 -6.13
N GLU A 121 -16.23 -5.16 -6.05
CA GLU A 121 -17.02 -5.15 -4.80
C GLU A 121 -17.22 -6.55 -4.24
N ASP A 122 -17.45 -7.55 -5.09
CA ASP A 122 -17.63 -8.93 -4.67
C ASP A 122 -16.32 -9.48 -4.09
N ALA A 123 -15.18 -9.20 -4.74
CA ALA A 123 -13.87 -9.58 -4.22
C ALA A 123 -13.52 -8.83 -2.92
N ALA A 124 -13.85 -7.54 -2.84
CA ALA A 124 -13.59 -6.71 -1.68
C ALA A 124 -14.42 -7.15 -0.45
N ALA A 125 -15.61 -7.69 -0.65
CA ALA A 125 -16.42 -8.28 0.42
C ALA A 125 -15.72 -9.46 1.11
N ASP A 126 -14.86 -10.17 0.38
CA ASP A 126 -14.00 -11.24 0.90
C ASP A 126 -12.62 -10.74 1.35
N GLY A 127 -12.37 -9.42 1.31
CA GLY A 127 -11.10 -8.79 1.69
C GLY A 127 -10.07 -8.69 0.58
N HIS A 128 -10.40 -9.13 -0.64
CA HIS A 128 -9.47 -9.14 -1.77
C HIS A 128 -9.55 -7.85 -2.58
N LEU A 129 -8.43 -7.14 -2.68
CA LEU A 129 -8.34 -5.93 -3.48
C LEU A 129 -7.96 -6.28 -4.92
N ARG A 130 -8.93 -6.17 -5.83
CA ARG A 130 -8.74 -6.38 -7.26
C ARG A 130 -9.17 -5.16 -8.05
N VAL A 131 -8.27 -4.54 -8.80
CA VAL A 131 -8.57 -3.31 -9.53
C VAL A 131 -9.39 -3.60 -10.79
N VAL A 132 -10.53 -2.91 -10.95
CA VAL A 132 -11.41 -3.05 -12.13
C VAL A 132 -11.13 -1.95 -13.15
N HIS A 133 -11.13 -0.69 -12.72
CA HIS A 133 -10.92 0.46 -13.60
C HIS A 133 -10.46 1.71 -12.82
N ALA A 134 -9.87 2.66 -13.54
CA ALA A 134 -9.54 3.97 -13.01
C ALA A 134 -10.68 4.97 -13.20
N LEU A 135 -10.81 5.89 -12.26
CA LEU A 135 -11.77 7.00 -12.31
C LEU A 135 -11.22 8.19 -13.12
N GLU A 136 -9.90 8.23 -13.31
CA GLU A 136 -9.16 9.22 -14.07
C GLU A 136 -7.91 8.58 -14.71
N PRO A 137 -7.37 9.13 -15.81
CA PRO A 137 -6.14 8.58 -16.41
C PRO A 137 -4.97 8.58 -15.42
N ILE A 138 -4.24 7.47 -15.37
CA ILE A 138 -3.01 7.31 -14.58
C ILE A 138 -1.86 7.12 -15.55
N THR A 139 -0.87 8.02 -15.52
CA THR A 139 0.25 8.03 -16.48
C THR A 139 0.99 6.70 -16.56
N GLY A 140 1.24 6.06 -15.42
CA GLY A 140 1.93 4.77 -15.33
C GLY A 140 1.06 3.55 -15.63
N GLU A 141 -0.26 3.74 -15.78
CA GLU A 141 -1.22 2.67 -16.10
C GLU A 141 -2.07 3.01 -17.34
N PRO A 142 -1.47 3.33 -18.50
CA PRO A 142 -2.23 3.74 -19.70
C PRO A 142 -3.14 2.64 -20.26
N GLN A 143 -2.92 1.39 -19.88
CA GLN A 143 -3.73 0.23 -20.25
C GLN A 143 -4.97 0.04 -19.37
N LEU A 144 -5.03 0.69 -18.21
CA LEU A 144 -6.15 0.56 -17.30
C LEU A 144 -7.37 1.28 -17.89
N ALA A 145 -8.51 0.57 -17.94
CA ALA A 145 -9.74 1.16 -18.44
C ALA A 145 -10.12 2.37 -17.59
N VAL A 146 -10.51 3.47 -18.23
CA VAL A 146 -10.96 4.68 -17.55
C VAL A 146 -12.47 4.77 -17.67
N VAL A 147 -13.17 4.64 -16.55
CA VAL A 147 -14.61 4.86 -16.46
C VAL A 147 -14.81 6.03 -15.50
N PRO A 148 -15.16 7.23 -16.01
CA PRO A 148 -15.35 8.37 -15.15
C PRO A 148 -16.50 8.12 -14.17
N PRO A 149 -16.39 8.58 -12.92
CA PRO A 149 -17.47 8.41 -11.96
C PRO A 149 -18.73 9.10 -12.49
N PRO A 150 -19.92 8.54 -12.17
CA PRO A 150 -21.20 9.20 -12.45
C PRO A 150 -21.20 10.64 -11.91
N ASP A 151 -21.95 11.55 -12.54
CA ASP A 151 -21.94 12.97 -12.18
C ASP A 151 -22.19 13.23 -10.68
N TRP A 152 -23.01 12.40 -10.02
CA TRP A 152 -23.31 12.52 -8.59
C TRP A 152 -22.17 12.11 -7.65
N ALA A 153 -21.14 11.42 -8.17
CA ALA A 153 -19.97 10.93 -7.45
C ALA A 153 -18.68 11.72 -7.77
N ARG A 154 -18.78 12.79 -8.58
CA ARG A 154 -17.62 13.59 -9.01
C ARG A 154 -17.07 14.53 -7.93
N ASP A 155 -17.90 14.96 -6.97
CA ASP A 155 -17.56 16.01 -6.00
C ASP A 155 -17.45 15.48 -4.56
N TRP A 156 -16.46 14.63 -4.26
CA TRP A 156 -16.13 14.21 -2.88
C TRP A 156 -14.64 13.93 -2.73
#